data_AF-A0A2C6A365-F1
#
_entry.id   AF-A0A2C6A365-F1
#
_cell.length_a   1.000
_cell.length_b   1.000
_cell.length_c   1.000
_cell.angle_alpha   90.00
_cell.angle_beta   90.00
_cell.angle_gamma   90.00
#
_symmetry.space_group_name_H-M   'P 1'
#
loop_
_entity.id
_entity.type
_entity.pdbx_description
1 polymer ?
#
loop_
_entity_poly.entity_id
_entity_poly.type
_entity_poly.pdbx_seq_one_letter_code
_entity_poly.pdbx_strand_id
1 'polypeptide(L)'
;MARRLAHGGEGQGDAPVVVFEQYEAMAHCFALVLSHTPVARRCLGAWAAFIRAAVVDPASLGPSSATAICVPSLREVPLDFDRLSDIDYPAMCRQIARQESQYLAQQEQPPMTAAAAAVAAPKAQYVVRSVSTC
;
A
#
# COMPACT_ATOMS: atom_id res chain seq x y z
N MET A 1 4.85 -1.24 -10.94
CA MET A 1 3.41 -0.91 -11.06
C MET A 1 3.02 0.21 -10.09
N ALA A 2 3.31 0.10 -8.80
CA ALA A 2 3.02 1.16 -7.80
C ALA A 2 3.63 2.54 -8.13
N ARG A 3 4.91 2.62 -8.55
CA ARG A 3 5.51 3.89 -9.03
C ARG A 3 4.78 4.53 -10.22
N ARG A 4 4.24 3.71 -11.14
CA ARG A 4 3.42 4.22 -12.27
C ARG A 4 2.07 4.79 -11.81
N LEU A 5 1.54 4.31 -10.69
CA LEU A 5 0.34 4.86 -10.06
C LEU A 5 0.66 6.16 -9.30
N ALA A 6 1.89 6.28 -8.75
CA ALA A 6 2.34 7.40 -7.93
C ALA A 6 2.70 8.65 -8.73
N HIS A 7 3.34 8.49 -9.89
CA HIS A 7 3.94 9.62 -10.62
C HIS A 7 3.08 10.18 -11.76
N GLY A 8 1.91 9.59 -12.03
CA GLY A 8 1.26 9.78 -13.31
C GLY A 8 2.12 9.18 -14.44
N GLY A 9 1.50 8.62 -15.47
CA GLY A 9 2.28 8.06 -16.57
C GLY A 9 2.98 9.17 -17.35
N GLU A 10 4.31 9.26 -17.26
CA GLU A 10 5.12 9.88 -18.33
C GLU A 10 5.11 8.93 -19.54
N GLY A 11 4.04 9.01 -20.33
CA GLY A 11 3.87 8.15 -21.50
C GLY A 11 2.66 8.56 -22.32
N GLN A 12 2.90 9.44 -23.29
CA GLN A 12 2.11 9.73 -24.50
C GLN A 12 0.73 9.04 -24.59
N GLY A 13 -0.23 9.51 -23.78
CA GLY A 13 -1.61 9.04 -23.67
C GLY A 13 -2.19 9.53 -22.34
N ASP A 14 -3.50 9.84 -22.28
CA ASP A 14 -4.16 10.28 -21.05
C ASP A 14 -4.12 9.15 -20.01
N ALA A 15 -3.10 9.18 -19.15
CA ALA A 15 -2.97 8.24 -18.05
C ALA A 15 -4.14 8.47 -17.07
N PRO A 16 -4.85 7.41 -16.64
CA PRO A 16 -5.99 7.60 -15.78
C PRO A 16 -5.58 8.07 -14.39
N VAL A 17 -6.38 8.95 -13.80
CA VAL A 17 -6.22 9.38 -12.42
C VAL A 17 -6.54 8.20 -11.49
N VAL A 18 -5.62 7.90 -10.58
CA VAL A 18 -5.75 6.82 -9.60
C VAL A 18 -5.69 7.36 -8.19
N VAL A 19 -6.73 7.10 -7.40
CA VAL A 19 -6.75 7.38 -5.95
C VAL A 19 -6.69 6.06 -5.20
N PHE A 20 -5.56 5.81 -4.52
CA PHE A 20 -5.30 4.61 -3.75
C PHE A 20 -5.40 4.88 -2.24
N GLU A 21 -6.08 3.99 -1.52
CA GLU A 21 -6.20 4.08 -0.07
C GLU A 21 -5.94 2.73 0.58
N GLN A 22 -4.99 2.70 1.52
CA GLN A 22 -4.69 1.53 2.34
C GLN A 22 -5.27 1.72 3.74
N TYR A 23 -6.18 0.85 4.14
CA TYR A 23 -6.79 0.90 5.47
C TYR A 23 -6.07 -0.04 6.43
N GLU A 24 -5.43 0.53 7.46
CA GLU A 24 -4.65 -0.21 8.42
C GLU A 24 -5.53 -1.19 9.24
N ALA A 25 -5.02 -2.41 9.42
CA ALA A 25 -5.64 -3.48 10.21
C ALA A 25 -7.08 -3.87 9.79
N MET A 26 -7.50 -3.54 8.56
CA MET A 26 -8.83 -3.88 8.06
C MET A 26 -8.83 -5.19 7.27
N ALA A 27 -9.86 -6.01 7.52
CA ALA A 27 -10.09 -7.22 6.75
C ALA A 27 -10.50 -6.92 5.29
N HIS A 28 -10.30 -7.88 4.40
CA HIS A 28 -10.86 -7.81 3.04
C HIS A 28 -12.36 -7.53 3.10
N CYS A 29 -12.85 -6.61 2.25
CA CYS A 29 -14.25 -6.17 2.22
C CYS A 29 -14.81 -5.57 3.54
N PHE A 30 -13.96 -5.08 4.45
CA PHE A 30 -14.44 -4.50 5.73
C PHE A 30 -15.55 -3.45 5.57
N ALA A 31 -15.52 -2.65 4.51
CA ALA A 31 -16.52 -1.61 4.26
C ALA A 31 -17.95 -2.18 4.10
N LEU A 32 -18.07 -3.40 3.59
CA LEU A 32 -19.35 -4.09 3.38
C LEU A 32 -19.78 -4.90 4.61
N VAL A 33 -18.84 -5.43 5.37
CA VAL A 33 -19.10 -6.33 6.51
C VAL A 33 -19.22 -5.56 7.84
N LEU A 34 -18.40 -4.52 8.01
CA LEU A 34 -18.27 -3.72 9.23
C LEU A 34 -18.80 -2.28 9.02
N SER A 35 -19.89 -2.13 8.27
CA SER A 35 -20.46 -0.84 7.85
C SER A 35 -20.80 0.13 9.00
N HIS A 36 -20.99 -0.38 10.21
CA HIS A 36 -21.24 0.40 11.42
C HIS A 36 -19.97 1.05 12.01
N THR A 37 -18.78 0.67 11.56
CA THR A 37 -17.52 1.24 12.06
C THR A 37 -17.24 2.62 11.44
N PRO A 38 -16.55 3.53 12.16
CA PRO A 38 -16.16 4.83 11.60
C PRO A 38 -15.31 4.72 10.34
N VAL A 39 -14.37 3.76 10.31
CA VAL A 39 -13.49 3.51 9.17
C VAL A 39 -14.25 3.03 7.93
N ALA A 40 -15.25 2.17 8.09
CA ALA A 40 -16.10 1.72 6.98
C ALA A 40 -16.94 2.87 6.40
N ARG A 41 -17.52 3.72 7.26
CA ARG A 41 -18.27 4.90 6.79
C ARG A 41 -17.40 5.88 6.01
N ARG A 42 -16.17 6.14 6.48
CA ARG A 42 -15.20 6.98 5.76
C ARG A 42 -14.85 6.38 4.40
N CYS A 43 -14.59 5.06 4.36
CA CYS A 43 -14.29 4.35 3.12
C CYS A 43 -15.42 4.44 2.10
N LEU A 44 -16.66 4.16 2.51
CA LEU A 44 -17.83 4.27 1.64
C LEU A 44 -18.08 5.71 1.19
N GLY A 45 -17.91 6.69 2.08
CA GLY A 45 -18.03 8.11 1.75
C GLY A 45 -17.00 8.56 0.70
N ALA A 46 -15.73 8.18 0.88
CA ALA A 46 -14.68 8.47 -0.09
C ALA A 46 -14.94 7.83 -1.45
N TRP A 47 -15.43 6.58 -1.49
CA TRP A 47 -15.82 5.94 -2.74
C TRP A 47 -16.96 6.65 -3.44
N ALA A 48 -18.01 7.03 -2.70
CA ALA A 48 -19.13 7.75 -3.27
C ALA A 48 -18.72 9.13 -3.81
N ALA A 49 -17.84 9.85 -3.09
CA ALA A 49 -17.31 11.13 -3.53
C ALA A 49 -16.47 10.99 -4.81
N PHE A 50 -15.56 10.00 -4.85
CA PHE A 50 -14.75 9.72 -6.03
C PHE A 50 -15.61 9.37 -7.24
N ILE A 51 -16.57 8.45 -7.09
CA ILE A 51 -17.48 8.06 -8.18
C ILE A 51 -18.27 9.27 -8.70
N ARG A 52 -18.77 10.12 -7.80
CA ARG A 52 -19.50 11.33 -8.19
C ARG A 52 -18.60 12.28 -8.97
N ALA A 53 -17.39 12.58 -8.47
CA ALA A 53 -16.45 13.45 -9.16
C ALA A 53 -16.10 12.89 -10.55
N ALA A 54 -15.75 11.60 -10.62
CA ALA A 54 -15.40 10.93 -11.87
C ALA A 54 -16.53 10.92 -12.93
N VAL A 55 -17.80 11.02 -12.53
CA VAL A 55 -18.94 11.00 -13.47
C VAL A 55 -19.42 12.41 -13.80
N VAL A 56 -19.46 13.30 -12.81
CA VAL A 56 -20.07 14.64 -12.94
C VAL A 56 -19.07 15.66 -13.44
N ASP A 57 -17.85 15.64 -12.91
CA ASP A 57 -16.79 16.59 -13.25
C ASP A 57 -15.42 15.90 -13.09
N PRO A 58 -14.99 15.08 -14.07
CA PRO A 58 -13.73 14.35 -13.98
C PRO A 58 -12.51 15.27 -13.85
N ALA A 59 -12.59 16.50 -14.37
CA ALA A 59 -11.53 17.50 -14.28
C ALA A 59 -11.31 18.00 -12.84
N SER A 60 -12.31 17.82 -11.95
CA SER A 60 -12.16 18.09 -10.52
C SER A 60 -11.29 17.06 -9.78
N LEU A 61 -11.02 15.91 -10.40
CA LEU A 61 -10.09 14.94 -9.84
C LEU A 61 -8.66 15.47 -9.98
N GLY A 62 -7.99 15.64 -8.84
CA GLY A 62 -6.58 16.02 -8.79
C GLY A 62 -5.64 14.94 -9.35
N PRO A 63 -4.32 15.11 -9.19
CA PRO A 63 -3.36 14.10 -9.60
C PRO A 63 -3.56 12.78 -8.83
N SER A 64 -3.04 11.69 -9.40
CA SER A 64 -3.03 10.40 -8.73
C SER A 64 -2.41 10.50 -7.34
N SER A 65 -2.98 9.79 -6.37
CA SER A 65 -2.59 9.88 -4.96
C SER A 65 -2.68 8.52 -4.29
N ALA A 66 -1.91 8.38 -3.20
CA ALA A 66 -1.91 7.18 -2.39
C ALA A 66 -1.77 7.51 -0.91
N THR A 67 -2.69 7.00 -0.11
CA THR A 67 -2.82 7.38 1.30
C THR A 67 -3.05 6.15 2.17
N ALA A 68 -2.32 6.05 3.28
CA ALA A 68 -2.62 5.13 4.36
C ALA A 68 -3.58 5.79 5.36
N ILE A 69 -4.63 5.06 5.73
CA ILE A 69 -5.62 5.45 6.74
C ILE A 69 -5.32 4.65 8.00
N CYS A 70 -4.71 5.32 8.98
CA CYS A 70 -4.27 4.70 10.22
C CYS A 70 -5.41 4.48 11.20
N VAL A 71 -5.32 3.41 11.99
CA VAL A 71 -6.24 3.19 13.13
C VAL A 71 -5.52 3.40 14.46
N PRO A 72 -6.23 3.78 15.54
CA PRO A 72 -7.67 4.06 15.61
C PRO A 72 -8.06 5.49 15.19
N SER A 73 -7.08 6.38 14.93
CA SER A 73 -7.31 7.81 14.77
C SER A 73 -7.87 8.26 13.41
N LEU A 74 -7.92 7.37 12.42
CA LEU A 74 -8.23 7.71 11.01
C LEU A 74 -7.29 8.75 10.40
N ARG A 75 -6.07 8.88 10.96
CA ARG A 75 -5.07 9.78 10.42
C ARG A 75 -4.65 9.34 9.02
N GLU A 76 -4.57 10.30 8.11
CA GLU A 76 -4.14 10.10 6.74
C GLU A 76 -2.64 10.33 6.60
N VAL A 77 -1.93 9.38 5.99
CA VAL A 77 -0.48 9.43 5.76
C VAL A 77 -0.20 9.16 4.30
N PRO A 78 0.44 10.09 3.56
CA PRO A 78 0.84 9.83 2.18
C PRO A 78 1.76 8.60 2.08
N LEU A 79 1.50 7.74 1.11
CA LEU A 79 2.37 6.59 0.80
C LEU A 79 3.46 7.03 -0.17
N ASP A 80 4.71 6.82 0.23
CA ASP A 80 5.90 7.07 -0.58
C ASP A 80 6.27 5.79 -1.35
N PHE A 81 6.26 5.88 -2.68
CA PHE A 81 6.63 4.79 -3.57
C PHE A 81 7.99 4.99 -4.24
N ASP A 82 8.65 6.11 -4.00
CA ASP A 82 9.94 6.46 -4.61
C ASP A 82 11.03 5.53 -4.09
N ARG A 83 10.84 5.02 -2.87
CA ARG A 83 11.77 4.11 -2.18
C ARG A 83 11.48 2.63 -2.40
N LEU A 84 10.56 2.28 -3.30
CA LEU A 84 10.31 0.88 -3.64
C LEU A 84 11.51 0.25 -4.36
N SER A 85 11.84 -0.98 -3.99
CA SER A 85 12.88 -1.74 -4.71
C SER A 85 12.37 -2.21 -6.08
N ASP A 86 13.23 -2.13 -7.09
CA ASP A 86 12.97 -2.66 -8.43
C ASP A 86 13.29 -4.16 -8.57
N ILE A 87 13.61 -4.83 -7.45
CA ILE A 87 13.92 -6.25 -7.43
C ILE A 87 12.69 -7.08 -7.81
N ASP A 88 12.86 -8.02 -8.74
CA ASP A 88 11.80 -8.96 -9.10
C ASP A 88 11.62 -10.02 -7.99
N TYR A 89 10.48 -10.71 -8.02
CA TYR A 89 10.17 -11.74 -7.03
C TYR A 89 11.24 -12.86 -6.96
N PRO A 90 11.72 -13.44 -8.08
CA PRO A 90 12.79 -14.42 -8.03
C PRO A 90 14.09 -13.90 -7.39
N ALA A 91 14.50 -12.66 -7.68
CA ALA A 91 15.67 -12.04 -7.08
C ALA A 91 15.46 -11.75 -5.59
N MET A 92 14.25 -11.34 -5.18
CA MET A 92 13.89 -11.18 -3.78
C MET A 92 14.01 -12.51 -3.02
N CYS A 93 13.46 -13.62 -3.57
CA CYS A 93 13.60 -14.94 -2.97
C CYS A 93 15.08 -15.36 -2.82
N ARG A 94 15.90 -15.13 -3.86
CA ARG A 94 17.35 -15.39 -3.78
C ARG A 94 18.03 -14.56 -2.70
N GLN A 95 17.65 -13.29 -2.56
CA GLN A 95 18.21 -12.40 -1.54
C GLN A 95 17.85 -12.85 -0.13
N ILE A 96 16.59 -13.21 0.11
CA ILE A 96 16.13 -13.74 1.40
C ILE A 96 16.90 -15.01 1.76
N ALA A 97 17.04 -15.96 0.81
CA ALA A 97 17.79 -17.20 1.04
C ALA A 97 19.28 -16.94 1.38
N ARG A 98 19.92 -15.96 0.72
CA ARG A 98 21.30 -15.55 1.04
C ARG A 98 21.40 -14.92 2.43
N GLN A 99 20.47 -14.02 2.79
CA GLN A 99 20.43 -13.40 4.10
C GLN A 99 20.20 -14.42 5.21
N GLU A 100 19.30 -15.39 5.00
CA GLU A 100 19.05 -16.49 5.92
C GLU A 100 20.32 -17.33 6.11
N SER A 101 21.00 -17.71 5.02
CA SER A 101 22.25 -18.47 5.11
C SER A 101 23.35 -17.72 5.86
N GLN A 102 23.48 -16.41 5.63
CA GLN A 102 24.42 -15.54 6.35
C GLN A 102 24.06 -15.39 7.83
N TYR A 103 22.77 -15.25 8.15
CA TYR A 103 22.28 -15.18 9.51
C TYR A 103 22.56 -16.47 10.28
N LEU A 104 22.27 -17.64 9.69
CA LEU A 104 22.54 -18.94 10.30
C LEU A 104 24.06 -19.17 10.53
N ALA A 105 24.90 -18.80 9.56
CA ALA A 105 26.36 -18.89 9.73
C ALA A 105 26.91 -17.96 10.84
N GLN A 106 26.27 -16.81 11.08
CA GLN A 106 26.60 -15.92 12.20
C GLN A 106 26.11 -16.44 13.55
N GLN A 107 25.02 -17.22 13.56
CA GLN A 107 24.52 -17.86 14.79
C GLN A 107 25.35 -19.09 15.21
N GLU A 108 26.08 -19.73 14.29
CA GLU A 108 27.01 -20.81 14.60
C GLU A 108 28.36 -20.33 15.19
N GLN A 109 28.61 -19.02 15.28
CA GLN A 109 29.73 -18.48 16.06
C GLN A 109 29.43 -18.54 17.57
N PRO A 110 30.34 -19.07 18.41
CA PRO A 110 30.10 -19.18 19.86
C PRO A 110 29.91 -17.80 20.50
N PRO A 111 29.12 -17.68 21.57
CA PRO A 111 28.69 -16.39 22.09
C PRO A 111 29.85 -15.64 22.75
N MET A 112 30.23 -14.49 22.19
CA MET A 112 30.60 -13.35 23.03
C MET A 112 29.34 -12.55 23.37
N THR A 113 28.68 -13.00 24.45
CA THR A 113 27.74 -12.27 25.31
C THR A 113 26.55 -11.56 24.66
N ALA A 114 25.44 -12.32 24.58
CA ALA A 114 24.01 -11.99 24.71
C ALA A 114 23.49 -10.53 24.64
N ALA A 115 22.45 -10.32 23.81
CA ALA A 115 21.12 -9.87 24.24
C ALA A 115 20.10 -9.97 23.08
N ALA A 116 18.99 -10.67 23.29
CA ALA A 116 17.96 -10.92 22.29
C ALA A 116 16.80 -9.90 22.39
N ALA A 117 16.29 -9.46 21.24
CA ALA A 117 14.96 -8.86 21.13
C ALA A 117 14.35 -9.20 19.76
N ALA A 118 13.26 -9.97 19.76
CA ALA A 118 12.49 -10.33 18.57
C ALA A 118 11.32 -9.37 18.37
N VAL A 119 11.10 -8.89 17.14
CA VAL A 119 9.89 -8.15 16.73
C VAL A 119 9.32 -8.81 15.48
N ALA A 120 8.08 -9.29 15.58
CA ALA A 120 7.29 -9.82 14.48
C ALA A 120 6.54 -8.68 13.75
N ALA A 121 6.65 -8.62 12.42
CA ALA A 121 5.97 -7.64 11.58
C ALA A 121 4.65 -8.20 10.99
N PRO A 122 3.56 -7.42 10.90
CA PRO A 122 2.28 -7.88 10.34
C PRO A 122 2.21 -7.73 8.82
N LYS A 123 1.46 -8.63 8.16
CA LYS A 123 1.24 -8.66 6.70
C LYS A 123 0.16 -7.65 6.29
N ALA A 124 0.45 -6.80 5.30
CA ALA A 124 -0.51 -5.90 4.67
C ALA A 124 -1.16 -6.52 3.41
N GLN A 125 -2.45 -6.24 3.18
CA GLN A 125 -3.19 -6.55 1.95
C GLN A 125 -3.54 -5.25 1.22
N TYR A 126 -3.61 -5.31 -0.12
CA TYR A 126 -3.75 -4.15 -1.01
C TYR A 126 -5.04 -4.20 -1.83
N VAL A 127 -5.62 -3.04 -2.15
CA VAL A 127 -6.75 -2.90 -3.09
C VAL A 127 -6.41 -1.81 -4.11
N VAL A 128 -6.22 -2.18 -5.37
CA VAL A 128 -5.91 -1.25 -6.47
C VAL A 128 -7.18 -0.94 -7.26
N ARG A 129 -7.37 0.33 -7.65
CA ARG A 129 -8.46 0.78 -8.53
C ARG A 129 -7.88 1.50 -9.75
N SER A 130 -8.41 1.20 -10.92
CA SER A 130 -8.12 1.90 -12.17
C SER A 130 -9.41 2.06 -12.96
N VAL A 131 -9.48 3.10 -13.79
CA VAL A 131 -10.50 3.25 -14.83
C VAL A 131 -9.74 3.64 -16.10
N SER A 132 -10.13 3.13 -17.26
CA SER A 132 -9.58 3.55 -18.55
C SER A 132 -10.62 4.47 -19.19
N THR A 133 -10.24 5.70 -19.52
CA THR A 133 -11.08 6.59 -20.34
C THR A 133 -10.74 6.35 -21.81
N CYS A 134 -11.78 6.10 -22.61
CA CYS A 134 -11.74 6.12 -24.07
C CYS A 134 -11.96 7.54 -24.58
#